data_AF-A0A933C4G9-F1
#
_entry.id   AF-A0A933C4G9-F1
#
_cell.length_a   1.000
_cell.length_b   1.000
_cell.length_c   1.000
_cell.angle_alpha   90.00
_cell.angle_beta   90.00
_cell.angle_gamma   90.00
#
_symmetry.space_group_name_H-M   'P 1'
#
loop_
_entity.id
_entity.type
_entity.pdbx_description
1 polymer ?
#
loop_
_entity_poly.entity_id
_entity_poly.type
_entity_poly.pdbx_seq_one_letter_code
_entity_poly.pdbx_strand_id
1 'polypeptide(L)'
;VFPGNEYRVFDIRNVDQYPQDRPARLRGGADVSRFLAKPLPDNEGGSAIIRDSKYAEYLDVEFELLWDSETDSVYIAGDFNGWNPLLGGPLKRNGNRYTWQTSLRRGRYDYQYVVGNDWILLEGNDWRTVNRYTALVYYRDPRFGGFDRIMGSLVRLSPGGTEVSEQW
;
A
#
# COMPACT_ATOMS: atom_id res chain seq x y z
N VAL A 1 4.67 -18.19 4.03
CA VAL A 1 4.51 -16.78 3.61
C VAL A 1 4.14 -16.80 2.15
N PHE A 2 3.02 -16.19 1.77
CA PHE A 2 2.66 -16.06 0.36
C PHE A 2 3.43 -14.88 -0.25
N PRO A 3 3.89 -14.99 -1.51
CA PRO A 3 4.58 -13.89 -2.19
C PRO A 3 3.65 -12.70 -2.50
N GLY A 4 2.33 -12.87 -2.62
CA GLY A 4 1.43 -11.74 -2.89
C GLY A 4 1.66 -11.11 -4.28
N ASN A 5 1.29 -9.85 -4.44
CA ASN A 5 1.47 -9.07 -5.68
C ASN A 5 2.02 -7.68 -5.31
N GLU A 6 2.83 -7.06 -6.17
CA GLU A 6 3.36 -5.69 -6.01
C GLU A 6 2.22 -4.72 -5.66
N TYR A 7 2.45 -3.68 -4.87
CA TYR A 7 1.40 -2.76 -4.43
C TYR A 7 0.77 -1.96 -5.59
N ARG A 8 -0.49 -1.53 -5.43
CA ARG A 8 -1.11 -0.56 -6.36
C ARG A 8 -0.50 0.81 -6.12
N VAL A 9 -0.43 1.64 -7.15
CA VAL A 9 0.22 2.94 -7.08
C VAL A 9 -0.76 4.04 -7.46
N PHE A 10 -0.93 5.02 -6.57
CA PHE A 10 -1.62 6.27 -6.88
C PHE A 10 -0.62 7.43 -6.87
N ASP A 11 -0.27 7.92 -8.06
CA ASP A 11 0.60 9.07 -8.25
C ASP A 11 -0.21 10.35 -8.51
N ILE A 12 -0.36 11.19 -7.49
CA ILE A 12 -1.05 12.49 -7.57
C ILE A 12 -0.08 13.67 -7.71
N ARG A 13 1.20 13.43 -8.05
CA ARG A 13 2.24 14.46 -8.12
C ARG A 13 2.03 15.48 -9.23
N ASN A 14 1.40 15.08 -10.33
CA ASN A 14 1.19 15.95 -11.48
C ASN A 14 0.00 16.90 -11.24
N VAL A 15 0.27 18.20 -11.16
CA VAL A 15 -0.72 19.26 -10.87
C VAL A 15 -1.72 19.45 -12.00
N ASP A 16 -1.26 19.37 -13.26
CA ASP A 16 -2.14 19.49 -14.43
C ASP A 16 -3.11 18.30 -14.49
N GLN A 17 -2.64 17.14 -14.03
CA GLN A 17 -3.45 15.94 -13.97
C GLN A 17 -4.41 15.93 -12.78
N TYR A 18 -3.99 16.48 -11.64
CA TYR A 18 -4.71 16.48 -10.37
C TYR A 18 -4.77 17.91 -9.80
N PRO A 19 -5.65 18.76 -10.37
CA PRO A 19 -5.88 20.10 -9.87
C PRO A 19 -6.63 20.04 -8.53
N GLN A 20 -6.56 21.13 -7.77
CA GLN A 20 -7.04 21.17 -6.38
C GLN A 20 -8.55 21.45 -6.24
N ASP A 21 -9.20 21.86 -7.32
CA ASP A 21 -10.61 22.25 -7.37
C ASP A 21 -11.58 21.04 -7.40
N ARG A 22 -11.06 19.81 -7.45
CA ARG A 22 -11.86 18.59 -7.50
C ARG A 22 -11.14 17.40 -6.86
N PRO A 23 -11.88 16.39 -6.36
CA PRO A 23 -11.27 15.18 -5.84
C PRO A 23 -10.41 14.46 -6.89
N ALA A 24 -9.22 14.05 -6.49
CA ALA A 24 -8.33 13.21 -7.29
C ALA A 24 -8.84 11.77 -7.34
N ARG A 25 -8.97 11.23 -8.55
CA ARG A 25 -9.38 9.83 -8.81
C ARG A 25 -8.36 9.14 -9.70
N LEU A 26 -8.28 7.81 -9.63
CA LEU A 26 -7.46 7.04 -10.56
C LEU A 26 -7.89 7.31 -12.00
N ARG A 27 -6.93 7.63 -12.88
CA ARG A 27 -7.24 7.97 -14.28
C ARG A 27 -7.66 6.76 -15.11
N GLY A 28 -7.30 5.55 -14.69
CA GLY A 28 -7.78 4.30 -15.30
C GLY A 28 -9.26 3.99 -15.01
N GLY A 29 -9.93 4.82 -14.21
CA GLY A 29 -11.24 4.52 -13.65
C GLY A 29 -11.13 3.77 -12.33
N ALA A 30 -12.23 3.15 -11.92
CA ALA A 30 -12.25 2.34 -10.71
C ALA A 30 -11.34 1.12 -10.83
N ASP A 31 -10.63 0.82 -9.75
CA ASP A 31 -9.84 -0.38 -9.61
C ASP A 31 -10.71 -1.62 -9.76
N VAL A 32 -10.09 -2.72 -10.20
CA VAL A 32 -10.71 -4.06 -10.28
C VAL A 32 -9.84 -5.07 -9.54
N SER A 33 -10.37 -6.28 -9.32
CA SER A 33 -9.55 -7.41 -8.87
C SER A 33 -8.44 -7.66 -9.87
N ARG A 34 -7.24 -7.85 -9.34
CA ARG A 34 -6.02 -8.09 -10.10
C ARG A 34 -5.39 -9.43 -9.76
N PHE A 35 -6.20 -10.38 -9.27
CA PHE A 35 -5.76 -11.71 -8.86
C PHE A 35 -4.92 -12.44 -9.93
N LEU A 36 -5.25 -12.25 -11.21
CA LEU A 36 -4.54 -12.83 -12.35
C LEU A 36 -3.70 -11.79 -13.13
N ALA A 37 -3.64 -10.54 -12.66
CA ALA A 37 -2.93 -9.49 -13.37
C ALA A 37 -1.44 -9.56 -13.07
N LYS A 38 -0.64 -9.20 -14.09
CA LYS A 38 0.80 -9.05 -13.90
C LYS A 38 1.10 -7.88 -12.98
N PRO A 39 2.14 -8.01 -12.15
CA PRO A 39 2.58 -6.89 -11.33
C PRO A 39 3.11 -5.71 -12.12
N LEU A 40 3.00 -4.54 -11.49
CA LEU A 40 3.58 -3.29 -11.95
C LEU A 40 4.62 -2.81 -10.94
N PRO A 41 5.65 -2.05 -11.36
CA PRO A 41 6.65 -1.53 -10.44
C PRO A 41 6.04 -0.66 -9.33
N ASP A 42 6.36 -0.97 -8.08
CA ASP A 42 5.92 -0.26 -6.88
C ASP A 42 7.11 0.41 -6.16
N ASN A 43 6.90 0.84 -4.91
CA ASN A 43 7.92 1.35 -4.01
C ASN A 43 7.94 0.55 -2.70
N GLU A 44 7.72 -0.77 -2.79
CA GLU A 44 7.73 -1.71 -1.65
C GLU A 44 6.85 -1.24 -0.48
N GLY A 45 5.72 -0.59 -0.79
CA GLY A 45 4.75 -0.13 0.19
C GLY A 45 5.01 1.27 0.77
N GLY A 46 6.02 1.99 0.26
CA GLY A 46 6.34 3.35 0.70
C GLY A 46 5.59 4.44 -0.07
N SER A 47 5.62 5.67 0.45
CA SER A 47 5.17 6.87 -0.28
C SER A 47 6.32 7.82 -0.64
N ALA A 48 6.18 8.53 -1.75
CA ALA A 48 7.07 9.62 -2.16
C ALA A 48 6.30 10.93 -2.18
N ILE A 49 6.34 11.67 -1.06
CA ILE A 49 5.59 12.90 -0.84
C ILE A 49 6.40 14.12 -1.29
N ILE A 50 5.74 15.07 -1.96
CA ILE A 50 6.35 16.37 -2.27
C ILE A 50 6.31 17.22 -1.00
N ARG A 51 7.48 17.58 -0.45
CA ARG A 51 7.58 18.37 0.78
C ARG A 51 7.83 19.86 0.55
N ASP A 52 8.65 20.18 -0.45
CA ASP A 52 9.17 21.54 -0.67
C ASP A 52 8.71 22.08 -2.03
N SER A 53 7.42 22.39 -2.14
CA SER A 53 6.83 22.98 -3.33
C SER A 53 5.58 23.78 -2.96
N LYS A 54 5.29 24.85 -3.70
CA LYS A 54 4.00 25.55 -3.60
C LYS A 54 2.80 24.67 -3.98
N TYR A 55 3.06 23.49 -4.54
CA TYR A 55 2.06 22.49 -4.91
C TYR A 55 1.98 21.31 -3.93
N ALA A 56 2.74 21.36 -2.82
CA ALA A 56 2.81 20.33 -1.79
C ALA A 56 1.59 20.32 -0.83
N GLU A 57 0.43 20.72 -1.34
CA GLU A 57 -0.80 20.82 -0.57
C GLU A 57 -1.54 19.49 -0.48
N TYR A 58 -2.54 19.43 0.38
CA TYR A 58 -3.46 18.30 0.51
C TYR A 58 -4.51 18.35 -0.60
N LEU A 59 -4.84 17.18 -1.11
CA LEU A 59 -5.91 16.96 -2.09
C LEU A 59 -6.94 16.03 -1.46
N ASP A 60 -8.20 16.31 -1.73
CA ASP A 60 -9.24 15.31 -1.55
C ASP A 60 -9.03 14.21 -2.59
N VAL A 61 -8.99 12.97 -2.14
CA VAL A 61 -8.72 11.78 -2.95
C VAL A 61 -9.88 10.82 -2.78
N GLU A 62 -10.33 10.26 -3.89
CA GLU A 62 -11.34 9.20 -3.90
C GLU A 62 -10.78 7.94 -4.57
N PHE A 63 -10.74 6.87 -3.78
CA PHE A 63 -10.45 5.53 -4.24
C PHE A 63 -11.75 4.82 -4.59
N GLU A 64 -11.76 4.14 -5.73
CA GLU A 64 -12.92 3.39 -6.20
C GLU A 64 -12.49 1.97 -6.58
N LEU A 65 -13.23 0.95 -6.13
CA LEU A 65 -13.04 -0.45 -6.50
C LEU A 65 -14.36 -1.02 -7.01
N LEU A 66 -14.31 -1.75 -8.12
CA LEU A 66 -15.39 -2.60 -8.60
C LEU A 66 -15.12 -4.04 -8.16
N TRP A 67 -16.01 -4.57 -7.31
CA TRP A 67 -15.94 -5.92 -6.80
C TRP A 67 -17.33 -6.52 -6.66
N ASP A 68 -17.51 -7.71 -7.21
CA ASP A 68 -18.78 -8.42 -7.19
C ASP A 68 -18.79 -9.43 -6.03
N SER A 69 -19.06 -8.93 -4.83
CA SER A 69 -19.33 -9.74 -3.65
C SER A 69 -20.44 -9.11 -2.83
N GLU A 70 -21.35 -9.95 -2.32
CA GLU A 70 -22.50 -9.50 -1.55
C GLU A 70 -22.23 -9.37 -0.06
N THR A 71 -21.21 -10.05 0.47
CA THR A 71 -21.07 -10.28 1.93
C THR A 71 -19.85 -9.65 2.57
N ASP A 72 -18.90 -9.15 1.77
CA ASP A 72 -17.58 -8.86 2.31
C ASP A 72 -17.33 -7.36 2.52
N SER A 73 -16.89 -7.00 3.74
CA SER A 73 -16.35 -5.68 4.02
C SER A 73 -14.99 -5.55 3.35
N VAL A 74 -14.87 -4.57 2.45
CA VAL A 74 -13.59 -4.21 1.84
C VAL A 74 -12.97 -3.06 2.61
N TYR A 75 -11.67 -3.12 2.82
CA TYR A 75 -10.83 -2.11 3.45
C TYR A 75 -9.73 -1.68 2.50
N ILE A 76 -9.08 -0.56 2.78
CA ILE A 76 -7.92 -0.08 2.06
C ILE A 76 -6.76 0.13 3.04
N ALA A 77 -5.58 -0.33 2.66
CA ALA A 77 -4.34 -0.17 3.42
C ALA A 77 -3.27 0.43 2.53
N GLY A 78 -2.47 1.34 3.08
CA GLY A 78 -1.35 1.96 2.40
C GLY A 78 -0.50 2.78 3.37
N ASP A 79 0.54 3.44 2.86
CA ASP A 79 1.42 4.25 3.72
C ASP A 79 0.66 5.36 4.47
N PHE A 80 -0.38 5.94 3.85
CA PHE A 80 -1.20 6.99 4.43
C PHE A 80 -1.99 6.58 5.69
N ASN A 81 -2.18 5.28 5.93
CA ASN A 81 -2.78 4.76 7.17
C ASN A 81 -1.84 3.78 7.89
N GLY A 82 -0.54 3.85 7.62
CA GLY A 82 0.46 2.97 8.24
C GLY A 82 0.19 1.49 8.01
N TRP A 83 -0.37 1.14 6.84
CA TRP A 83 -0.74 -0.22 6.48
C TRP A 83 -1.77 -0.87 7.42
N ASN A 84 -2.57 -0.06 8.13
CA ASN A 84 -3.63 -0.55 9.01
C ASN A 84 -5.03 -0.36 8.36
N PRO A 85 -5.65 -1.43 7.81
CA PRO A 85 -6.93 -1.35 7.12
C PRO A 85 -8.09 -0.91 8.03
N LEU A 86 -7.93 -1.02 9.36
CA LEU A 86 -8.98 -0.66 10.32
C LEU A 86 -9.05 0.85 10.60
N LEU A 87 -7.96 1.60 10.37
CA LEU A 87 -7.92 3.04 10.67
C LEU A 87 -8.86 3.87 9.78
N GLY A 88 -9.23 3.36 8.59
CA GLY A 88 -10.15 4.04 7.66
C GLY A 88 -11.59 3.54 7.71
N GLY A 89 -11.87 2.47 8.46
CA GLY A 89 -13.14 1.73 8.40
C GLY A 89 -13.38 1.02 7.05
N PRO A 90 -14.50 0.29 6.92
CA PRO A 90 -14.84 -0.37 5.66
C PRO A 90 -15.23 0.66 4.58
N LEU A 91 -14.91 0.34 3.34
CA LEU A 91 -15.28 1.12 2.15
C LEU A 91 -16.80 1.22 2.05
N LYS A 92 -17.27 2.40 1.60
CA LYS A 92 -18.69 2.61 1.34
C LYS A 92 -19.10 1.86 0.08
N ARG A 93 -20.00 0.89 0.24
CA ARG A 93 -20.53 0.05 -0.84
C ARG A 93 -21.80 0.64 -1.45
N ASN A 94 -21.89 0.64 -2.78
CA ASN A 94 -23.08 0.91 -3.57
C ASN A 94 -23.13 -0.08 -4.75
N GLY A 95 -23.95 -1.13 -4.62
CA GLY A 95 -23.94 -2.26 -5.57
C GLY A 95 -22.61 -2.99 -5.58
N ASN A 96 -21.95 -3.04 -6.75
CA ASN A 96 -20.61 -3.61 -6.93
C ASN A 96 -19.48 -2.56 -6.78
N ARG A 97 -19.81 -1.31 -6.42
CA ARG A 97 -18.84 -0.23 -6.29
C ARG A 97 -18.52 0.05 -4.83
N TYR A 98 -17.24 0.07 -4.49
CA TYR A 98 -16.70 0.40 -3.19
C TYR A 98 -15.93 1.70 -3.29
N THR A 99 -16.18 2.63 -2.37
CA THR A 99 -15.59 3.98 -2.40
C THR A 99 -14.98 4.36 -1.06
N TRP A 100 -13.83 5.02 -1.09
CA TRP A 100 -13.19 5.61 0.08
C TRP A 100 -12.66 6.99 -0.25
N GLN A 101 -12.99 7.97 0.60
CA GLN A 101 -12.59 9.36 0.44
C GLN A 101 -11.67 9.74 1.60
N THR A 102 -10.56 10.40 1.29
CA THR A 102 -9.60 10.88 2.29
C THR A 102 -8.86 12.10 1.76
N SER A 103 -8.16 12.82 2.64
CA SER A 103 -7.31 13.95 2.25
C SER A 103 -5.84 13.51 2.33
N LEU A 104 -5.15 13.49 1.19
CA LEU A 104 -3.74 13.10 1.09
C LEU A 104 -2.89 14.27 0.65
N ARG A 105 -1.70 14.39 1.22
CA ARG A 105 -0.70 15.32 0.71
C ARG A 105 -0.30 14.91 -0.70
N ARG A 106 0.06 15.87 -1.55
CA ARG A 106 0.52 15.54 -2.90
C ARG A 106 1.76 14.62 -2.88
N GLY A 107 1.64 13.45 -3.51
CA GLY A 107 2.69 12.42 -3.52
C GLY A 107 2.36 11.22 -4.39
N ARG A 108 3.24 10.22 -4.36
CA ARG A 108 3.01 8.88 -4.91
C ARG A 108 2.81 7.92 -3.75
N TYR A 109 1.71 7.18 -3.73
CA TYR A 109 1.33 6.30 -2.63
C TYR A 109 1.14 4.87 -3.11
N ASP A 110 1.75 3.94 -2.40
CA ASP A 110 1.48 2.52 -2.54
C ASP A 110 0.31 2.12 -1.63
N TYR A 111 -0.60 1.28 -2.14
CA TYR A 111 -1.79 0.82 -1.43
C TYR A 111 -2.29 -0.54 -1.93
N GLN A 112 -3.19 -1.18 -1.16
CA GLN A 112 -3.88 -2.42 -1.48
C GLN A 112 -5.30 -2.43 -0.90
N TYR A 113 -6.19 -3.22 -1.50
CA TYR A 113 -7.50 -3.53 -0.91
C TYR A 113 -7.45 -4.85 -0.15
N VAL A 114 -8.15 -4.88 0.98
CA VAL A 114 -8.23 -6.05 1.87
C VAL A 114 -9.69 -6.44 2.04
N VAL A 115 -10.02 -7.71 1.84
CA VAL A 115 -11.39 -8.20 2.00
C VAL A 115 -11.51 -8.93 3.32
N GLY A 116 -12.18 -8.34 4.31
CA GLY A 116 -12.18 -8.84 5.67
C GLY A 116 -10.75 -8.86 6.25
N ASN A 117 -10.12 -10.04 6.27
CA ASN A 117 -8.73 -10.24 6.68
C ASN A 117 -7.87 -10.88 5.56
N ASP A 118 -8.40 -10.97 4.34
CA ASP A 118 -7.73 -11.56 3.18
C ASP A 118 -7.08 -10.47 2.33
N TRP A 119 -5.75 -10.52 2.26
CA TRP A 119 -4.89 -9.60 1.49
C TRP A 119 -4.65 -10.07 0.05
N ILE A 120 -5.05 -11.30 -0.29
CA ILE A 120 -4.76 -11.96 -1.57
C ILE A 120 -5.97 -11.93 -2.49
N LEU A 121 -7.19 -11.99 -1.96
CA LEU A 121 -8.40 -12.17 -2.76
C LEU A 121 -8.55 -11.18 -3.92
N LEU A 122 -8.23 -9.91 -3.68
CA LEU A 122 -8.28 -8.85 -4.71
C LEU A 122 -6.93 -8.63 -5.39
N GLU A 123 -5.85 -8.80 -4.65
CA GLU A 123 -4.51 -8.35 -5.08
C GLU A 123 -3.75 -9.45 -5.84
N GLY A 124 -4.09 -10.72 -5.60
CA GLY A 124 -3.44 -11.86 -6.22
C GLY A 124 -2.22 -12.37 -5.48
N ASN A 125 -1.69 -13.47 -5.99
CA ASN A 125 -0.52 -14.14 -5.46
C ASN A 125 0.34 -14.62 -6.62
N ASP A 126 1.26 -13.76 -7.08
CA ASP A 126 2.23 -14.09 -8.13
C ASP A 126 3.58 -14.44 -7.47
N TRP A 127 4.18 -15.55 -7.89
CA TRP A 127 5.49 -15.98 -7.40
C TRP A 127 6.64 -15.14 -7.99
N ARG A 128 6.36 -14.37 -9.05
CA ARG A 128 7.31 -13.44 -9.67
C ARG A 128 7.43 -12.12 -8.92
N THR A 129 6.48 -11.81 -8.03
CA THR A 129 6.49 -10.63 -7.17
C THR A 129 7.79 -10.55 -6.38
N VAL A 130 8.43 -9.38 -6.43
CA VAL A 130 9.61 -9.09 -5.63
C VAL A 130 9.17 -8.32 -4.38
N ASN A 131 9.35 -8.94 -3.22
CA ASN A 131 9.17 -8.32 -1.91
C ASN A 131 10.50 -8.20 -1.17
N ARG A 132 10.62 -7.15 -0.36
CA ARG A 132 11.69 -6.98 0.63
C ARG A 132 11.32 -7.53 2.02
N TYR A 133 12.10 -8.49 2.51
CA TYR A 133 11.95 -9.05 3.86
C TYR A 133 13.05 -8.55 4.80
N THR A 134 12.66 -8.12 6.01
CA THR A 134 13.59 -7.76 7.09
C THR A 134 13.46 -8.77 8.23
N ALA A 135 14.55 -9.43 8.58
CA ALA A 135 14.65 -10.26 9.77
C ALA A 135 15.38 -9.48 10.87
N LEU A 136 14.76 -9.39 12.05
CA LEU A 136 15.36 -8.81 13.25
C LEU A 136 15.72 -9.93 14.22
N VAL A 137 17.01 -10.04 14.58
CA VAL A 137 17.47 -10.96 15.61
C VAL A 137 17.52 -10.18 16.91
N TYR A 138 16.74 -10.61 17.91
CA TYR A 138 16.75 -9.99 19.22
C TYR A 138 17.11 -11.00 20.32
N TYR A 139 17.68 -10.49 21.40
CA TYR A 139 18.04 -11.23 22.59
C TYR A 139 17.36 -10.58 23.80
N ARG A 140 16.62 -11.38 24.57
CA ARG A 140 16.04 -10.94 25.84
C ARG A 140 17.09 -11.02 26.93
N ASP A 141 17.58 -9.86 27.36
CA ASP A 141 18.55 -9.76 28.44
C ASP A 141 17.79 -9.66 29.78
N PRO A 142 17.93 -10.64 30.69
CA PRO A 142 17.19 -10.65 31.96
C PRO A 142 17.71 -9.61 32.98
N ARG A 143 18.83 -8.93 32.70
CA ARG A 143 19.39 -7.92 33.61
C ARG A 143 18.48 -6.68 33.70
N PHE A 144 18.51 -6.00 34.86
CA PHE A 144 17.80 -4.74 35.11
C PHE A 144 16.30 -4.77 34.81
N GLY A 145 15.61 -5.86 35.16
CA GLY A 145 14.17 -5.99 34.97
C GLY A 145 13.75 -6.55 33.62
N GLY A 146 14.70 -6.91 32.75
CA GLY A 146 14.43 -7.58 31.48
C GLY A 146 14.16 -6.62 30.34
N PHE A 147 14.93 -6.70 29.26
CA PHE A 147 14.64 -5.97 28.02
C PHE A 147 15.09 -6.72 26.77
N ASP A 148 14.40 -6.45 25.66
CA ASP A 148 14.72 -7.03 24.36
C ASP A 148 15.75 -6.16 23.64
N ARG A 149 16.93 -6.71 23.35
CA ARG A 149 18.01 -6.08 22.59
C ARG A 149 17.97 -6.55 21.16
N ILE A 150 17.95 -5.64 20.19
CA ILE A 150 18.21 -6.00 18.80
C ILE A 150 19.71 -6.30 18.66
N MET A 151 20.03 -7.54 18.32
CA MET A 151 21.41 -8.02 18.15
C MET A 151 21.88 -7.92 16.70
N GLY A 152 20.95 -7.85 15.75
CA GLY A 152 21.27 -7.67 14.34
C GLY A 152 20.01 -7.59 13.48
N SER A 153 20.19 -7.15 12.24
CA SER A 153 19.14 -7.18 11.21
C SER A 153 19.69 -7.71 9.90
N LEU A 154 18.84 -8.37 9.12
CA LEU A 154 19.14 -8.84 7.78
C LEU A 154 18.01 -8.41 6.85
N VAL A 155 18.36 -7.83 5.71
CA VAL A 155 17.41 -7.50 4.64
C VAL A 155 17.70 -8.40 3.43
N ARG A 156 16.67 -9.04 2.88
CA ARG A 156 16.75 -9.87 1.69
C ARG A 156 15.55 -9.63 0.79
N LEU A 157 15.79 -9.65 -0.52
CA LEU A 157 14.72 -9.70 -1.52
C LEU A 157 14.27 -11.15 -1.72
N SER A 158 13.05 -11.34 -2.19
CA SER A 158 12.58 -12.66 -2.62
C SER A 158 13.38 -13.16 -3.84
N PRO A 159 13.43 -14.48 -4.10
CA PRO A 159 14.31 -15.07 -5.13
C PRO A 159 14.13 -14.54 -6.56
N GLY A 160 13.02 -13.85 -6.87
CA GLY A 160 12.79 -13.18 -8.16
C GLY A 160 13.41 -11.78 -8.28
N GLY A 161 13.93 -11.19 -7.19
CA GLY A 161 14.50 -9.85 -7.16
C GLY A 161 16.00 -9.83 -7.44
N THR A 162 16.48 -8.80 -8.14
CA THR A 162 17.91 -8.52 -8.26
C THR A 162 18.33 -7.65 -7.06
N GLU A 163 19.29 -8.09 -6.25
CA GLU A 163 19.87 -7.26 -5.17
C GLU A 163 20.45 -5.97 -5.78
N VAL A 164 19.89 -4.81 -5.42
CA VAL A 164 20.58 -3.54 -5.60
C VAL A 164 21.26 -3.23 -4.26
N SER A 165 22.55 -3.50 -4.16
CA SER A 165 23.32 -3.17 -2.97
C SER A 165 23.52 -1.66 -2.90
N GLU A 166 22.87 -0.98 -1.95
CA GLU A 166 23.32 0.34 -1.52
C GLU A 166 24.26 0.16 -0.33
N GLN A 167 25.55 0.39 -0.56
CA GLN A 167 26.53 0.56 0.50
C GLN A 167 26.42 2.00 1.02
N TRP A 168 26.25 2.15 2.33
CA TRP A 168 26.32 3.43 3.05
C TRP A 168 27.78 3.81 3.32
#